data_AF-R1B7X0-F1
#
_entry.id   AF-R1B7X0-F1
#
_cell.length_a   1.000
_cell.length_b   1.000
_cell.length_c   1.000
_cell.angle_alpha   90.00
_cell.angle_beta   90.00
_cell.angle_gamma   90.00
#
_symmetry.space_group_name_H-M   'P 1'
#
loop_
_entity.id
_entity.type
_entity.pdbx_description
1 polymer ?
#
loop_
_entity_poly.entity_id
_entity_poly.type
_entity_poly.pdbx_seq_one_letter_code
_entity_poly.pdbx_strand_id
1 'polypeptide(L)'
;MAEELVCPITQELPVDPVTAEDGRVYERSAIEAHIKGRSAEALKSPITNEPMGPRLFPAVQTRNNIERMVKSGAIGGDKAAAWQKRIEEEKRVAETRRKAEGGDRDAMAELGFWYKDGQKGLAVDLKQFEWFERAAELDEPTALSACAQALLEGKGVERDTARGHFMLGAGCALGAEHACYLKGFGHQLGLWGLKKDDKQATRWFRKMPGCSVKNSAGNREIAAKWLREHAPIV
;
A
#
# COMPACT_ATOMS: atom_id res chain seq x y z
N MET A 1 -32.00 -16.99 -2.71
CA MET A 1 -32.10 -15.52 -2.54
C MET A 1 -30.73 -14.87 -2.36
N ALA A 2 -29.93 -15.21 -1.35
CA ALA A 2 -28.58 -14.62 -1.18
C ALA A 2 -27.50 -15.25 -2.10
N GLU A 3 -27.64 -16.52 -2.49
CA GLU A 3 -26.68 -17.23 -3.35
C GLU A 3 -26.61 -16.69 -4.78
N GLU A 4 -27.64 -16.00 -5.28
CA GLU A 4 -27.63 -15.38 -6.62
C GLU A 4 -26.88 -14.04 -6.64
N LEU A 5 -26.56 -13.46 -5.48
CA LEU A 5 -25.95 -12.14 -5.35
C LEU A 5 -24.45 -12.18 -5.06
N VAL A 6 -23.89 -13.36 -4.81
CA VAL A 6 -22.45 -13.51 -4.57
C VAL A 6 -21.69 -13.60 -5.89
N CYS A 7 -20.50 -13.02 -5.92
CA CYS A 7 -19.60 -13.19 -7.04
C CYS A 7 -19.18 -14.67 -7.13
N PRO A 8 -19.33 -15.31 -8.30
CA PRO A 8 -18.99 -16.72 -8.46
C PRO A 8 -17.51 -17.06 -8.24
N ILE A 9 -16.61 -16.09 -8.43
CA ILE A 9 -15.17 -16.30 -8.24
C ILE A 9 -14.79 -16.14 -6.77
N THR A 10 -15.25 -15.08 -6.11
CA THR A 10 -14.85 -14.78 -4.72
C THR A 10 -15.73 -15.44 -3.68
N GLN A 11 -16.93 -15.90 -4.05
CA GLN A 11 -17.98 -16.42 -3.16
C GLN A 11 -18.48 -15.40 -2.12
N GLU A 12 -18.14 -14.12 -2.31
CA GLU A 12 -18.49 -12.97 -1.48
C GLU A 12 -19.47 -12.04 -2.20
N LEU A 13 -20.13 -11.17 -1.45
CA LEU A 13 -20.89 -10.08 -2.06
C LEU A 13 -19.91 -9.12 -2.77
N PRO A 14 -20.14 -8.80 -4.06
CA PRO A 14 -19.28 -7.88 -4.79
C PRO A 14 -19.46 -6.43 -4.29
N VAL A 15 -18.34 -5.73 -4.15
CA VAL A 15 -18.30 -4.29 -3.77
C VAL A 15 -18.28 -3.41 -5.01
N ASP A 16 -17.54 -3.82 -6.05
CA ASP A 16 -17.56 -3.21 -7.37
C ASP A 16 -18.07 -4.23 -8.42
N PRO A 17 -19.39 -4.49 -8.45
CA PRO A 17 -19.95 -5.49 -9.34
C PRO A 17 -19.91 -5.04 -10.81
N VAL A 18 -19.53 -5.97 -11.68
CA VAL A 18 -19.57 -5.83 -13.14
C VAL A 18 -20.29 -7.01 -13.78
N THR A 19 -21.02 -6.75 -14.85
CA THR A 19 -21.58 -7.77 -15.73
C THR A 19 -20.56 -8.07 -16.84
N ALA A 20 -20.17 -9.32 -16.96
CA ALA A 20 -19.33 -9.79 -18.06
C ALA A 20 -20.20 -10.18 -19.28
N GLU A 21 -19.56 -10.43 -20.43
CA GLU A 21 -20.28 -10.81 -21.67
C GLU A 21 -21.02 -12.16 -21.60
N ASP A 22 -20.75 -12.98 -20.58
CA ASP A 22 -21.52 -14.19 -20.29
C ASP A 22 -22.84 -13.91 -19.54
N GLY A 23 -23.16 -12.63 -19.32
CA GLY A 23 -24.38 -12.17 -18.65
C GLY A 23 -24.33 -12.26 -17.13
N ARG A 24 -23.22 -12.69 -16.53
CA ARG A 24 -23.10 -12.90 -15.08
C ARG A 24 -22.42 -11.73 -14.39
N VAL A 25 -22.74 -11.56 -13.11
CA VAL A 25 -22.17 -10.52 -12.26
C VAL A 25 -20.98 -11.05 -11.47
N TYR A 26 -19.88 -10.29 -11.48
CA TYR A 26 -18.65 -10.60 -10.79
C TYR A 26 -18.17 -9.40 -9.98
N GLU A 27 -17.34 -9.64 -8.97
CA GLU A 27 -16.44 -8.61 -8.44
C GLU A 27 -15.44 -8.22 -9.53
N ARG A 28 -15.32 -6.92 -9.83
CA ARG A 28 -14.48 -6.42 -10.93
C ARG A 28 -13.06 -6.97 -10.85
N SER A 29 -12.40 -6.82 -9.71
CA SER A 29 -11.01 -7.22 -9.54
C SER A 29 -10.80 -8.72 -9.81
N ALA A 30 -11.77 -9.56 -9.45
CA ALA A 30 -11.70 -11.00 -9.65
C ALA A 30 -11.86 -11.40 -11.12
N ILE A 31 -12.81 -10.78 -11.84
CA ILE A 31 -12.99 -11.08 -13.26
C ILE A 31 -11.89 -10.46 -14.13
N GLU A 32 -11.38 -9.29 -13.77
CA GLU A 32 -10.23 -8.69 -14.44
C GLU A 32 -8.98 -9.56 -14.28
N ALA A 33 -8.74 -10.12 -13.09
CA ALA A 33 -7.65 -11.08 -12.88
C ALA A 33 -7.83 -12.35 -13.71
N HIS A 34 -9.07 -12.82 -13.91
CA HIS A 34 -9.36 -13.96 -14.79
C HIS A 34 -9.09 -13.63 -16.27
N ILE A 35 -9.45 -12.43 -16.72
CA ILE A 35 -9.24 -11.98 -18.11
C ILE A 35 -7.76 -11.70 -18.40
N LYS A 36 -7.02 -11.17 -17.41
CA LYS A 36 -5.65 -10.71 -17.58
C LYS A 36 -4.74 -11.77 -18.20
N GLY A 37 -4.08 -11.40 -19.29
CA GLY A 37 -3.10 -12.25 -19.99
C GLY A 37 -3.71 -13.34 -20.90
N ARG A 38 -5.04 -13.38 -21.07
CA ARG A 38 -5.71 -14.30 -22.00
C ARG A 38 -6.01 -13.61 -23.33
N SER A 39 -5.88 -14.35 -24.44
CA SER A 39 -6.39 -13.89 -25.73
C SER A 39 -7.91 -13.98 -25.77
N ALA A 40 -8.55 -13.26 -26.70
CA ALA A 40 -10.00 -13.26 -26.84
C ALA A 40 -10.55 -14.66 -27.16
N GLU A 41 -9.80 -15.47 -27.90
CA GLU A 41 -10.16 -16.83 -28.32
C GLU A 41 -10.02 -17.85 -27.18
N ALA A 42 -9.11 -17.59 -26.23
CA ALA A 42 -8.88 -18.45 -25.06
C ALA A 42 -9.71 -18.05 -23.84
N LEU A 43 -10.41 -16.92 -23.90
CA LEU A 43 -11.20 -16.42 -22.79
C LEU A 43 -12.54 -17.14 -22.70
N LYS A 44 -12.82 -17.69 -21.51
CA LYS A 44 -14.01 -18.50 -21.23
C LYS A 44 -14.68 -18.04 -19.94
N SER A 45 -15.99 -18.20 -19.87
CA SER A 45 -16.77 -17.94 -18.64
C SER A 45 -16.18 -18.74 -17.48
N PRO A 46 -15.92 -18.10 -16.31
CA PRO A 46 -15.51 -18.79 -15.10
C PRO A 46 -16.50 -19.87 -14.62
N ILE A 47 -17.74 -19.88 -15.11
CA ILE A 47 -18.78 -20.80 -14.66
C ILE A 47 -19.13 -21.82 -15.72
N THR A 48 -19.47 -21.39 -16.94
CA THR A 48 -19.94 -22.30 -17.98
C THR A 48 -18.80 -22.89 -18.81
N ASN A 49 -17.60 -22.32 -18.72
CA ASN A 49 -16.46 -22.66 -19.57
C ASN A 49 -16.71 -22.45 -21.09
N GLU A 50 -17.76 -21.71 -21.43
CA GLU A 50 -18.06 -21.27 -22.80
C GLU A 50 -17.25 -20.04 -23.18
N PRO A 51 -16.92 -19.82 -24.46
CA PRO A 51 -16.24 -18.60 -24.91
C PRO A 51 -16.97 -17.32 -24.48
N MET A 52 -16.22 -16.31 -24.04
CA MET A 52 -16.76 -14.98 -23.70
C MET A 52 -15.80 -13.89 -24.13
N GLY A 53 -16.32 -12.69 -24.40
CA GLY A 53 -15.50 -11.50 -24.65
C GLY A 53 -14.99 -10.84 -23.36
N PRO A 54 -13.98 -9.94 -23.45
CA PRO A 54 -13.34 -9.34 -22.30
C PRO A 54 -14.07 -8.10 -21.75
N ARG A 55 -15.19 -7.65 -22.36
CA ARG A 55 -15.86 -6.43 -21.92
C ARG A 55 -16.57 -6.64 -20.58
N LEU A 56 -16.46 -5.62 -19.74
CA LEU A 56 -17.07 -5.57 -18.41
C LEU A 56 -17.94 -4.31 -18.32
N PHE A 57 -19.20 -4.48 -17.96
CA PHE A 57 -20.17 -3.41 -17.81
C PHE A 57 -20.44 -3.16 -16.32
N PRO A 58 -20.39 -1.91 -15.81
CA PRO A 58 -20.72 -1.63 -14.42
C PRO A 58 -22.14 -2.10 -14.06
N ALA A 59 -22.28 -2.91 -13.01
CA ALA A 59 -23.55 -3.44 -12.54
C ALA A 59 -24.09 -2.61 -11.36
N VAL A 60 -24.30 -1.31 -11.60
CA VAL A 60 -24.68 -0.32 -10.57
C VAL A 60 -25.97 -0.72 -9.84
N GLN A 61 -26.96 -1.23 -10.58
CA GLN A 61 -28.21 -1.67 -9.97
C GLN A 61 -28.00 -2.84 -8.99
N THR A 62 -27.10 -3.77 -9.31
CA THR A 62 -26.74 -4.89 -8.42
C THR A 62 -26.10 -4.34 -7.15
N ARG A 63 -25.14 -3.41 -7.25
CA ARG A 63 -24.51 -2.75 -6.10
C ARG A 63 -25.56 -2.12 -5.18
N ASN A 64 -26.47 -1.33 -5.74
CA ASN A 64 -27.52 -0.64 -4.99
C ASN A 64 -28.50 -1.63 -4.32
N ASN A 65 -28.83 -2.73 -5.01
CA ASN A 65 -29.68 -3.78 -4.47
C ASN A 65 -29.01 -4.50 -3.28
N ILE A 66 -27.73 -4.88 -3.42
CA ILE A 66 -26.95 -5.49 -2.33
C ILE A 66 -26.91 -4.56 -1.12
N GLU A 67 -26.59 -3.27 -1.34
CA GLU A 67 -26.53 -2.28 -0.27
C GLU A 67 -27.86 -2.15 0.47
N ARG A 68 -28.98 -2.04 -0.27
CA ARG A 68 -30.32 -1.97 0.32
C ARG A 68 -30.64 -3.21 1.15
N MET A 69 -30.33 -4.39 0.64
CA MET A 69 -30.63 -5.67 1.31
C MET A 69 -29.77 -5.89 2.55
N VAL A 70 -28.50 -5.49 2.51
CA VAL A 70 -27.61 -5.51 3.68
C VAL A 70 -28.12 -4.53 4.74
N LYS A 71 -28.50 -3.31 4.35
CA LYS A 71 -29.05 -2.29 5.28
C LYS A 71 -30.37 -2.72 5.90
N SER A 72 -31.25 -3.38 5.15
CA SER A 72 -32.53 -3.86 5.65
C SER A 72 -32.44 -5.15 6.46
N GLY A 73 -31.25 -5.76 6.56
CA GLY A 73 -31.05 -7.07 7.19
C GLY A 73 -31.57 -8.26 6.38
N ALA A 74 -31.98 -8.04 5.12
CA ALA A 74 -32.39 -9.13 4.22
C ALA A 74 -31.21 -10.02 3.81
N ILE A 75 -29.99 -9.46 3.82
CA ILE A 75 -28.73 -10.22 3.77
C ILE A 75 -27.97 -9.90 5.05
N GLY A 76 -27.79 -10.92 5.89
CA GLY A 76 -27.07 -10.81 7.17
C GLY A 76 -25.89 -11.78 7.25
N GLY A 77 -25.35 -11.94 8.46
CA GLY A 77 -24.24 -12.85 8.74
C GLY A 77 -22.90 -12.39 8.18
N ASP A 78 -21.96 -13.33 8.08
CA ASP A 78 -20.55 -13.04 7.81
C ASP A 78 -20.32 -12.33 6.47
N LYS A 79 -21.05 -12.72 5.42
CA LYS A 79 -20.95 -12.08 4.08
C LYS A 79 -21.40 -10.63 4.11
N ALA A 80 -22.47 -10.32 4.85
CA ALA A 80 -22.95 -8.93 5.01
C ALA A 80 -21.93 -8.09 5.79
N ALA A 81 -21.37 -8.64 6.88
CA ALA A 81 -20.35 -7.96 7.68
C ALA A 81 -19.05 -7.72 6.88
N ALA A 82 -18.59 -8.72 6.13
CA ALA A 82 -17.43 -8.61 5.25
C ALA A 82 -17.65 -7.54 4.17
N TRP A 83 -18.83 -7.52 3.55
CA TRP A 83 -19.18 -6.51 2.56
C TRP A 83 -19.21 -5.09 3.15
N GLN A 84 -19.84 -4.91 4.31
CA GLN A 84 -19.87 -3.61 5.01
C GLN A 84 -18.47 -3.10 5.34
N LYS A 85 -17.60 -4.00 5.83
CA LYS A 85 -16.20 -3.66 6.12
C LYS A 85 -15.48 -3.16 4.86
N ARG A 86 -15.63 -3.85 3.73
CA ARG A 86 -15.00 -3.45 2.47
C ARG A 86 -15.54 -2.13 1.93
N ILE A 87 -16.84 -1.86 2.08
CA ILE A 87 -17.44 -0.56 1.73
C ILE A 87 -16.86 0.57 2.59
N GLU A 88 -16.66 0.33 3.89
CA GLU A 88 -16.04 1.32 4.77
C GLU A 88 -14.58 1.58 4.39
N GLU A 89 -13.85 0.54 4.00
CA GLU A 89 -12.48 0.69 3.47
C GLU A 89 -12.45 1.49 2.16
N GLU A 90 -13.36 1.24 1.22
CA GLU A 90 -13.49 2.03 -0.02
C GLU A 90 -13.76 3.50 0.26
N LYS A 91 -14.68 3.80 1.19
CA LYS A 91 -14.98 5.17 1.62
C LYS A 91 -13.76 5.84 2.25
N ARG A 92 -13.07 5.14 3.14
CA ARG A 92 -11.85 5.65 3.77
C ARG A 92 -10.78 5.96 2.73
N VAL A 93 -10.59 5.08 1.74
CA VAL A 93 -9.67 5.32 0.63
C VAL A 93 -10.07 6.56 -0.18
N ALA A 94 -11.36 6.73 -0.47
CA ALA A 94 -11.86 7.90 -1.19
C ALA A 94 -11.65 9.20 -0.40
N GLU A 95 -11.88 9.19 0.91
CA GLU A 95 -11.66 10.35 1.78
C GLU A 95 -10.17 10.71 1.88
N THR A 96 -9.31 9.74 2.16
CA THR A 96 -7.85 9.96 2.22
C THR A 96 -7.32 10.45 0.87
N ARG A 97 -7.80 9.89 -0.25
CA ARG A 97 -7.45 10.40 -1.59
C ARG A 97 -7.85 11.86 -1.76
N ARG A 98 -9.07 12.24 -1.38
CA ARG A 98 -9.52 13.63 -1.47
C ARG A 98 -8.65 14.57 -0.64
N LYS A 99 -8.24 14.17 0.56
CA LYS A 99 -7.32 14.95 1.41
C LYS A 99 -5.94 15.07 0.76
N ALA A 100 -5.39 13.96 0.26
CA ALA A 100 -4.10 13.92 -0.43
C ALA A 100 -4.10 14.81 -1.69
N GLU A 101 -5.16 14.76 -2.49
CA GLU A 101 -5.35 15.65 -3.65
C GLU A 101 -5.50 17.12 -3.22
N GLY A 102 -6.06 17.37 -2.05
CA GLY A 102 -6.16 18.68 -1.41
C GLY A 102 -4.87 19.20 -0.75
N GLY A 103 -3.76 18.47 -0.84
CA GLY A 103 -2.46 18.93 -0.29
C GLY A 103 -2.12 18.42 1.11
N ASP A 104 -2.93 17.53 1.69
CA ASP A 104 -2.63 16.92 2.99
C ASP A 104 -1.49 15.91 2.85
N ARG A 105 -0.31 16.25 3.39
CA ARG A 105 0.90 15.44 3.29
C ARG A 105 0.81 14.10 4.03
N ASP A 106 0.07 14.05 5.14
CA ASP A 106 -0.07 12.83 5.94
C ASP A 106 -1.00 11.85 5.21
N ALA A 107 -2.06 12.37 4.57
CA ALA A 107 -2.94 11.60 3.70
C ALA A 107 -2.21 11.08 2.44
N MET A 108 -1.32 11.89 1.86
CA MET A 108 -0.46 11.42 0.76
C MET A 108 0.44 10.26 1.21
N ALA A 109 1.08 10.37 2.38
CA ALA A 109 1.89 9.29 2.93
C ALA A 109 1.06 8.03 3.22
N GLU A 110 -0.11 8.17 3.84
CA GLU A 110 -1.04 7.06 4.13
C GLU A 110 -1.45 6.34 2.83
N LEU A 111 -1.81 7.09 1.79
CA LEU A 111 -2.17 6.52 0.49
C LEU A 111 -0.99 5.80 -0.17
N GLY A 112 0.23 6.37 -0.05
CA GLY A 112 1.46 5.73 -0.48
C GLY A 112 1.67 4.36 0.18
N PHE A 113 1.45 4.26 1.50
CA PHE A 113 1.55 2.99 2.23
C PHE A 113 0.49 1.97 1.81
N TRP A 114 -0.75 2.40 1.59
CA TRP A 114 -1.78 1.47 1.15
C TRP A 114 -1.49 0.90 -0.25
N TYR A 115 -0.95 1.71 -1.16
CA TYR A 115 -0.46 1.23 -2.45
C TYR A 115 0.79 0.36 -2.32
N LYS A 116 1.69 0.64 -1.37
CA LYS A 116 2.88 -0.19 -1.13
C LYS A 116 2.53 -1.60 -0.72
N ASP A 117 1.65 -1.71 0.26
CA ASP A 117 1.35 -2.96 0.96
C ASP A 117 0.12 -3.68 0.39
N GLY A 118 -0.58 -3.09 -0.59
CA GLY A 118 -1.81 -3.64 -1.15
C GLY A 118 -2.96 -3.70 -0.14
N GLN A 119 -3.15 -2.63 0.62
CA GLN A 119 -4.13 -2.55 1.71
C GLN A 119 -5.41 -1.83 1.27
N LYS A 120 -6.48 -2.00 2.06
CA LYS A 120 -7.76 -1.28 1.88
C LYS A 120 -8.39 -1.49 0.49
N GLY A 121 -8.16 -2.67 -0.10
CA GLY A 121 -8.67 -3.01 -1.42
C GLY A 121 -7.86 -2.41 -2.59
N LEU A 122 -6.74 -1.73 -2.32
CA LEU A 122 -5.81 -1.29 -3.35
C LEU A 122 -4.85 -2.40 -3.74
N ALA A 123 -4.53 -2.50 -5.02
CA ALA A 123 -3.46 -3.36 -5.50
C ALA A 123 -2.10 -2.72 -5.22
N VAL A 124 -1.06 -3.55 -5.12
CA VAL A 124 0.32 -3.06 -5.09
C VAL A 124 0.61 -2.33 -6.40
N ASP A 125 0.95 -1.04 -6.32
CA ASP A 125 1.07 -0.15 -7.48
C ASP A 125 2.25 0.82 -7.29
N LEU A 126 2.95 1.13 -8.38
CA LEU A 126 4.04 2.11 -8.41
C LEU A 126 3.56 3.53 -8.09
N LYS A 127 2.25 3.80 -8.15
CA LYS A 127 1.62 5.03 -7.63
C LYS A 127 2.04 5.37 -6.20
N GLN A 128 2.45 4.39 -5.39
CA GLN A 128 3.04 4.65 -4.08
C GLN A 128 4.14 5.72 -4.14
N PHE A 129 4.98 5.72 -5.19
CA PHE A 129 6.13 6.61 -5.29
C PHE A 129 5.71 8.03 -5.60
N GLU A 130 4.71 8.22 -6.46
CA GLU A 130 4.14 9.54 -6.75
C GLU A 130 3.56 10.16 -5.47
N TRP A 131 2.86 9.37 -4.66
CA TRP A 131 2.29 9.84 -3.40
C TRP A 131 3.36 10.14 -2.35
N PHE A 132 4.35 9.26 -2.19
CA PHE A 132 5.45 9.52 -1.28
C PHE A 132 6.31 10.72 -1.72
N GLU A 133 6.54 10.91 -3.02
CA GLU A 133 7.35 12.03 -3.52
C GLU A 133 6.65 13.35 -3.22
N ARG A 134 5.35 13.46 -3.51
CA ARG A 134 4.55 14.64 -3.17
C ARG A 134 4.50 14.92 -1.66
N ALA A 135 4.37 13.86 -0.84
CA ALA A 135 4.42 14.02 0.62
C ALA A 135 5.81 14.46 1.11
N ALA A 136 6.87 13.93 0.50
CA ALA A 136 8.25 14.26 0.83
C ALA A 136 8.63 15.71 0.44
N GLU A 137 8.07 16.23 -0.66
CA GLU A 137 8.17 17.65 -1.04
C GLU A 137 7.54 18.59 0.01
N LEU A 138 6.63 18.08 0.83
CA LEU A 138 5.98 18.79 1.94
C LEU A 138 6.59 18.43 3.31
N ASP A 139 7.81 17.91 3.31
CA ASP A 139 8.56 17.52 4.50
C ASP A 139 7.82 16.49 5.39
N GLU A 140 7.02 15.59 4.81
CA GLU A 140 6.44 14.49 5.58
C GLU A 140 7.54 13.47 5.93
N PRO A 141 7.85 13.26 7.24
CA PRO A 141 9.04 12.50 7.63
C PRO A 141 9.02 11.04 7.20
N THR A 142 7.83 10.44 7.13
CA THR A 142 7.67 9.02 6.80
C THR A 142 7.86 8.78 5.30
N ALA A 143 7.30 9.64 4.46
CA ALA A 143 7.44 9.63 3.03
C ALA A 143 8.87 9.94 2.61
N LEU A 144 9.54 10.89 3.28
CA LEU A 144 10.98 11.12 3.10
C LEU A 144 11.79 9.84 3.29
N SER A 145 11.46 9.05 4.33
CA SER A 145 12.12 7.77 4.60
C SER A 145 11.82 6.72 3.51
N ALA A 146 10.55 6.64 3.07
CA ALA A 146 10.09 5.67 2.06
C ALA A 146 10.67 5.96 0.66
N CYS A 147 10.59 7.22 0.19
CA CYS A 147 11.20 7.66 -1.06
C CYS A 147 12.71 7.45 -1.06
N ALA A 148 13.36 7.79 0.05
CA ALA A 148 14.80 7.61 0.16
C ALA A 148 15.19 6.14 0.00
N GLN A 149 14.48 5.22 0.66
CA GLN A 149 14.74 3.79 0.52
C GLN A 149 14.56 3.34 -0.94
N ALA A 150 13.50 3.80 -1.60
CA ALA A 150 13.25 3.47 -3.00
C ALA A 150 14.38 3.93 -3.93
N LEU A 151 14.84 5.17 -3.77
CA LEU A 151 15.95 5.74 -4.53
C LEU A 151 17.28 5.05 -4.25
N LEU A 152 17.53 4.65 -3.00
CA LEU A 152 18.74 3.91 -2.62
C LEU A 152 18.78 2.49 -3.21
N GLU A 153 17.63 1.82 -3.23
CA GLU A 153 17.49 0.44 -3.73
C GLU A 153 17.23 0.37 -5.25
N GLY A 154 16.80 1.46 -5.88
CA GLY A 154 16.37 1.47 -7.29
C GLY A 154 15.09 0.67 -7.54
N LYS A 155 14.22 0.54 -6.53
CA LYS A 155 12.99 -0.24 -6.64
C LYS A 155 11.86 0.65 -7.13
N GLY A 156 11.44 0.45 -8.38
CA GLY A 156 10.32 1.16 -8.99
C GLY A 156 10.60 2.62 -9.35
N VAL A 157 11.79 3.13 -9.03
CA VAL A 157 12.33 4.43 -9.42
C VAL A 157 13.79 4.27 -9.81
N GLU A 158 14.32 5.18 -10.63
CA GLU A 158 15.74 5.19 -10.97
C GLU A 158 16.59 5.36 -9.69
N ARG A 159 17.68 4.60 -9.60
CA ARG A 159 18.52 4.60 -8.41
C ARG A 159 19.31 5.91 -8.33
N ASP A 160 19.06 6.68 -7.27
CA ASP A 160 19.81 7.89 -6.93
C ASP A 160 20.22 7.86 -5.45
N THR A 161 21.45 7.41 -5.21
CA THR A 161 21.96 7.29 -3.85
C THR A 161 22.23 8.65 -3.20
N ALA A 162 22.57 9.67 -3.97
CA ALA A 162 22.83 11.01 -3.44
C ALA A 162 21.54 11.64 -2.90
N ARG A 163 20.47 11.63 -3.71
CA ARG A 163 19.14 12.10 -3.31
C ARG A 163 18.59 11.24 -2.17
N GLY A 164 18.73 9.93 -2.24
CA GLY A 164 18.32 9.02 -1.17
C GLY A 164 18.97 9.35 0.18
N HIS A 165 20.30 9.53 0.23
CA HIS A 165 20.99 9.91 1.46
C HIS A 165 20.63 11.32 1.95
N PHE A 166 20.35 12.25 1.04
CA PHE A 166 19.84 13.57 1.42
C PHE A 166 18.48 13.46 2.12
N MET A 167 17.53 12.74 1.51
CA MET A 167 16.17 12.55 2.04
C MET A 167 16.17 11.78 3.37
N LEU A 168 17.03 10.76 3.55
CA LEU A 168 17.20 10.12 4.87
C LEU A 168 17.73 11.12 5.93
N GLY A 169 18.58 12.07 5.52
CA GLY A 169 19.07 13.11 6.42
C GLY A 169 17.95 14.03 6.88
N ALA A 170 17.15 14.52 5.92
CA ALA A 170 16.00 15.38 6.17
C ALA A 170 14.94 14.66 7.03
N GLY A 171 14.54 13.44 6.65
CA GLY A 171 13.56 12.66 7.41
C GLY A 171 14.00 12.41 8.85
N CYS A 172 15.28 12.05 9.06
CA CYS A 172 15.81 11.85 10.41
C CYS A 172 15.82 13.17 11.22
N ALA A 173 16.14 14.30 10.60
CA ALA A 173 16.10 15.61 11.24
C ALA A 173 14.68 16.03 11.64
N LEU A 174 13.67 15.62 10.86
CA LEU A 174 12.25 15.81 11.15
C LEU A 174 11.67 14.73 12.07
N GLY A 175 12.52 13.85 12.62
CA GLY A 175 12.13 12.89 13.63
C GLY A 175 11.64 11.54 13.11
N ALA A 176 11.80 11.23 11.81
CA ALA A 176 11.55 9.88 11.30
C ALA A 176 12.61 8.88 11.75
N GLU A 177 12.17 7.94 12.58
CA GLU A 177 13.03 6.91 13.13
C GLU A 177 13.58 5.97 12.04
N HIS A 178 12.75 5.61 11.05
CA HIS A 178 13.15 4.76 9.93
C HIS A 178 14.29 5.40 9.12
N ALA A 179 14.25 6.72 8.91
CA ALA A 179 15.31 7.42 8.20
C ALA A 179 16.65 7.37 8.95
N CYS A 180 16.63 7.60 10.28
CA CYS A 180 17.84 7.47 11.10
C CYS A 180 18.38 6.04 11.09
N TYR A 181 17.49 5.05 11.18
CA TYR A 181 17.86 3.65 11.09
C TYR A 181 18.54 3.31 9.76
N LEU A 182 17.93 3.67 8.63
CA LEU A 182 18.48 3.37 7.31
C LEU A 182 19.86 4.00 7.11
N LYS A 183 20.10 5.23 7.58
CA LYS A 183 21.45 5.80 7.55
C LYS A 183 22.44 4.99 8.38
N GLY A 184 22.06 4.61 9.60
CA GLY A 184 22.91 3.81 10.47
C GLY A 184 23.24 2.45 9.83
N PHE A 185 22.23 1.79 9.30
CA PHE A 185 22.33 0.51 8.61
C PHE A 185 23.20 0.58 7.35
N GLY A 186 23.03 1.62 6.54
CA GLY A 186 23.85 1.86 5.36
C GLY A 186 25.34 2.00 5.69
N HIS A 187 25.68 2.72 6.76
CA HIS A 187 27.06 2.82 7.26
C HIS A 187 27.54 1.53 7.92
N GLN A 188 26.71 0.81 8.65
CA GLN A 188 27.07 -0.45 9.30
C GLN A 188 27.50 -1.53 8.29
N LEU A 189 26.79 -1.61 7.16
CA LEU A 189 27.01 -2.65 6.16
C LEU A 189 27.79 -2.18 4.92
N GLY A 190 28.00 -0.86 4.77
CA GLY A 190 28.61 -0.30 3.56
C GLY A 190 27.71 -0.45 2.33
N LEU A 191 26.43 -0.09 2.47
CA LEU A 191 25.43 -0.19 1.40
C LEU A 191 25.23 1.13 0.67
N TRP A 192 24.58 1.06 -0.50
CA TRP A 192 24.11 2.22 -1.27
C TRP A 192 25.21 3.27 -1.54
N GLY A 193 26.42 2.78 -1.85
CA GLY A 193 27.59 3.61 -2.15
C GLY A 193 28.35 4.13 -0.93
N LEU A 194 27.93 3.77 0.29
CA LEU A 194 28.67 4.09 1.51
C LEU A 194 29.77 3.06 1.77
N LYS A 195 30.87 3.50 2.38
CA LYS A 195 31.84 2.58 3.02
C LYS A 195 31.32 2.18 4.39
N LYS A 196 31.69 0.98 4.83
CA LYS A 196 31.45 0.55 6.20
C LYS A 196 32.12 1.53 7.18
N ASP A 197 31.36 2.07 8.13
CA ASP A 197 31.79 3.04 9.12
C ASP A 197 30.95 2.92 10.41
N ASP A 198 31.48 2.18 11.38
CA ASP A 198 30.79 1.92 12.65
C ASP A 198 30.64 3.19 13.51
N LYS A 199 31.50 4.22 13.32
CA LYS A 199 31.36 5.50 14.03
C LYS A 199 30.15 6.26 13.51
N GLN A 200 29.98 6.32 12.19
CA GLN A 200 28.79 6.93 11.59
C GLN A 200 27.53 6.13 11.88
N ALA A 201 27.59 4.79 11.83
CA ALA A 201 26.47 3.94 12.23
C ALA A 201 26.03 4.23 13.67
N THR A 202 26.98 4.28 14.61
CA THR A 202 26.76 4.65 16.01
C THR A 202 26.09 6.03 16.14
N ARG A 203 26.58 7.02 15.40
CA ARG A 203 26.03 8.38 15.41
C ARG A 203 24.56 8.41 15.00
N TRP A 204 24.18 7.68 13.96
CA TRP A 204 22.79 7.66 13.49
C TRP A 204 21.87 6.85 14.40
N PHE A 205 22.31 5.67 14.86
CA PHE A 205 21.52 4.86 15.79
C PHE A 205 21.26 5.56 17.14
N ARG A 206 22.24 6.35 17.65
CA ARG A 206 22.04 7.15 18.87
C ARG A 206 21.00 8.27 18.74
N LYS A 207 20.61 8.65 17.52
CA LYS A 207 19.53 9.63 17.30
C LYS A 207 18.13 9.03 17.42
N MET A 208 17.98 7.73 17.16
CA MET A 208 16.67 7.06 17.09
C MET A 208 15.80 7.22 18.35
N PRO A 209 16.35 7.18 19.59
CA PRO A 209 15.52 7.40 20.78
C PRO A 209 14.85 8.77 20.83
N GLY A 210 15.45 9.80 20.23
CA GLY A 210 14.92 11.17 20.16
C GLY A 210 13.95 11.43 18.99
N CYS A 211 13.71 10.43 18.13
CA CYS A 211 12.77 10.55 17.01
C CYS A 211 11.32 10.57 17.51
N SER A 212 10.56 11.58 17.07
CA SER A 212 9.14 11.76 17.38
C SER A 212 8.24 10.84 16.55
N VAL A 213 8.65 10.48 15.33
CA VAL A 213 7.88 9.63 14.40
C VAL A 213 8.42 8.20 14.43
N LYS A 214 7.65 7.31 15.06
CA LYS A 214 8.00 5.89 15.27
C LYS A 214 7.54 5.02 14.09
N ASN A 215 8.09 5.28 12.91
CA ASN A 215 7.71 4.62 11.65
C ASN A 215 8.58 3.41 11.27
N SER A 216 9.27 2.83 12.25
CA SER A 216 10.14 1.67 12.03
C SER A 216 9.91 0.61 13.10
N ALA A 217 8.97 -0.30 12.85
CA ALA A 217 8.62 -1.38 13.76
C ALA A 217 9.87 -2.25 14.07
N GLY A 218 10.28 -2.32 15.34
CA GLY A 218 11.40 -3.15 15.81
C GLY A 218 12.81 -2.62 15.50
N ASN A 219 12.98 -1.69 14.55
CA ASN A 219 14.31 -1.18 14.18
C ASN A 219 15.05 -0.48 15.34
N ARG A 220 14.31 0.13 16.28
CA ARG A 220 14.90 0.72 17.50
C ARG A 220 15.67 -0.30 18.31
N GLU A 221 15.08 -1.47 18.49
CA GLU A 221 15.61 -2.53 19.34
C GLU A 221 16.83 -3.17 18.66
N ILE A 222 16.75 -3.34 17.33
CA ILE A 222 17.86 -3.81 16.50
C ILE A 222 19.05 -2.84 16.63
N ALA A 223 18.81 -1.54 16.44
CA ALA A 223 19.83 -0.51 16.56
C ALA A 223 20.40 -0.44 18.00
N ALA A 224 19.54 -0.50 19.02
CA ALA A 224 19.96 -0.50 20.42
C ALA A 224 20.80 -1.73 20.79
N LYS A 225 20.45 -2.90 20.25
CA LYS A 225 21.24 -4.13 20.41
C LYS A 225 22.61 -3.97 19.76
N TRP A 226 22.65 -3.52 18.51
CA TRP A 226 23.91 -3.31 17.79
C TRP A 226 24.81 -2.31 18.53
N LEU A 227 24.25 -1.21 19.07
CA LEU A 227 24.98 -0.22 19.87
C LEU A 227 25.63 -0.83 21.12
N ARG A 228 24.96 -1.75 21.82
CA ARG A 228 25.55 -2.42 23.00
C ARG A 228 26.75 -3.29 22.67
N GLU A 229 26.77 -3.86 21.46
CA GLU A 229 27.79 -4.79 21.01
C GLU A 229 28.99 -4.07 20.34
N HIS A 230 28.77 -2.90 19.74
CA HIS A 230 29.74 -2.26 18.83
C HIS A 230 30.06 -0.79 19.14
N ALA A 231 29.28 -0.11 19.99
CA ALA A 231 29.58 1.29 20.30
C ALA A 231 30.65 1.37 21.41
N PRO A 232 31.69 2.22 21.25
CA PRO A 232 32.62 2.46 22.33
C PRO A 232 31.88 3.03 23.55
N ILE A 233 32.16 2.46 24.72
CA ILE A 233 31.75 3.00 26.01
C ILE A 233 32.42 4.38 26.09
N VAL A 234 31.60 5.43 26.17
CA VAL A 234 32.07 6.80 26.44
C VAL A 234 32.19 6.97 27.94
#